data_AF-A0A535TGJ4-F1
#
_entry.id   AF-A0A535TGJ4-F1
#
_cell.length_a   1.000
_cell.length_b   1.000
_cell.length_c   1.000
_cell.angle_alpha   90.00
_cell.angle_beta   90.00
_cell.angle_gamma   90.00
#
_symmetry.space_group_name_H-M   'P 1'
#
loop_
_entity.id
_entity.type
_entity.pdbx_description
1 polymer ?
#
loop_
_entity_poly.entity_id
_entity_poly.type
_entity_poly.pdbx_seq_one_letter_code
_entity_poly.pdbx_strand_id
1 'polypeptide(L)'
;LHVPKLGDVNMTEELRFQGKIMSATISSRAGWWFVSIAVEVKHEIPTHKGGSVGIDLGIKTLATLSNGEKFENQKHYRRNLARIQGLSKGLSRKVEGSQNWWKNAKKLAKAHYRVACQRQDLLHKMSTKVARAYALIGLEDLNVKGMLANHCLAQAVSDASFFEVKRQLLYKSEQYGGSVQLVDRWFPSSKTCHACGWVKEDLTLADRVWMCEQCSTVHDRDWNAAIMVEIEALRKVPDVPPVASSERTIACGAERSGPAMGETVCCEAGTKVL
;
A
#
# COMPACT_ATOMS: atom_id res chain seq x y z
N LEU A 1 -13.70 -26.67 8.93
CA LEU A 1 -12.76 -26.41 10.04
C LEU A 1 -13.37 -26.94 11.32
N HIS A 2 -12.69 -27.82 12.04
CA HIS A 2 -13.16 -28.27 13.35
C HIS A 2 -12.77 -27.26 14.44
N VAL A 3 -13.75 -26.72 15.16
CA VAL A 3 -13.54 -25.78 16.26
C VAL A 3 -13.87 -26.47 17.58
N PRO A 4 -12.95 -26.52 18.56
CA PRO A 4 -13.22 -27.11 19.86
C PRO A 4 -14.49 -26.51 20.47
N LYS A 5 -15.39 -27.37 20.98
CA LYS A 5 -16.71 -27.04 21.55
C LYS A 5 -17.79 -26.56 20.57
N LEU A 6 -17.44 -26.14 19.35
CA LEU A 6 -18.42 -25.75 18.32
C LEU A 6 -18.69 -26.86 17.30
N GLY A 7 -17.74 -27.78 17.13
CA GLY A 7 -17.79 -28.81 16.10
C GLY A 7 -17.31 -28.29 14.74
N ASP A 8 -17.79 -28.90 13.66
CA ASP A 8 -17.38 -28.54 12.31
C ASP A 8 -18.09 -27.29 11.80
N VAL A 9 -17.29 -26.33 11.35
CA VAL A 9 -17.75 -25.05 10.80
C VAL A 9 -17.31 -24.92 9.36
N ASN A 10 -18.25 -24.53 8.50
CA ASN A 10 -17.98 -24.22 7.09
C ASN A 10 -17.18 -22.93 6.98
N MET A 11 -16.13 -22.95 6.18
CA MET A 11 -15.35 -21.76 5.82
C MET A 11 -15.79 -21.26 4.44
N THR A 12 -15.79 -19.95 4.24
CA THR A 12 -16.09 -19.35 2.92
C THR A 12 -14.96 -19.57 1.93
N GLU A 13 -13.72 -19.67 2.41
CA GLU A 13 -12.54 -19.92 1.59
C GLU A 13 -11.80 -21.14 2.15
N GLU A 14 -11.14 -21.87 1.27
CA GLU A 14 -10.22 -22.93 1.67
C GLU A 14 -8.92 -22.34 2.24
N LEU A 15 -8.18 -23.15 2.99
CA LEU A 15 -6.87 -22.72 3.50
C LEU A 15 -5.91 -22.55 2.31
N ARG A 16 -5.48 -21.32 2.08
CA ARG A 16 -4.65 -20.95 0.92
C ARG A 16 -3.24 -21.57 0.94
N PHE A 17 -2.73 -21.89 2.12
CA PHE A 17 -1.37 -22.38 2.31
C PHE A 17 -1.37 -23.81 2.84
N GLN A 18 -0.54 -24.65 2.23
CA GLN A 18 -0.24 -25.98 2.73
C GLN A 18 0.96 -25.90 3.66
N GLY A 19 0.78 -26.32 4.91
CA GLY A 19 1.84 -26.26 5.92
C GLY A 19 1.33 -26.62 7.32
N LYS A 20 2.22 -26.51 8.31
CA LYS A 20 1.87 -26.83 9.69
C LYS A 20 1.05 -25.70 10.29
N ILE A 21 -0.18 -25.99 10.71
CA ILE A 21 -1.02 -25.02 11.42
C ILE A 21 -0.43 -24.79 12.82
N MET A 22 -0.05 -23.55 13.12
CA MET A 22 0.52 -23.16 14.40
C MET A 22 -0.56 -22.68 15.37
N SER A 23 -1.50 -21.86 14.89
CA SER A 23 -2.59 -21.33 15.70
C SER A 23 -3.78 -20.94 14.85
N ALA A 24 -4.97 -20.92 15.45
CA ALA A 24 -6.17 -20.36 14.86
C ALA A 24 -6.82 -19.38 15.84
N THR A 25 -7.07 -18.16 15.41
CA THR A 25 -7.75 -17.14 16.21
C THR A 25 -9.11 -16.83 15.60
N ILE A 26 -10.18 -17.08 16.33
CA ILE A 26 -11.54 -16.74 15.92
C ILE A 26 -11.87 -15.34 16.45
N SER A 27 -12.37 -14.47 15.59
CA SER A 27 -12.80 -13.13 15.96
C SER A 27 -14.14 -12.79 15.31
N SER A 28 -14.86 -11.82 15.88
CA SER A 28 -16.11 -11.30 15.30
C SER A 28 -15.97 -9.81 15.04
N ARG A 29 -16.36 -9.37 13.85
CA ARG A 29 -16.32 -7.95 13.47
C ARG A 29 -17.51 -7.59 12.61
N ALA A 30 -18.22 -6.52 13.00
CA ALA A 30 -19.40 -6.00 12.29
C ALA A 30 -20.50 -7.05 12.00
N GLY A 31 -20.59 -8.09 12.84
CA GLY A 31 -21.55 -9.19 12.71
C GLY A 31 -21.11 -10.33 11.79
N TRP A 32 -19.83 -10.35 11.39
CA TRP A 32 -19.19 -11.45 10.68
C TRP A 32 -18.20 -12.16 11.60
N TRP A 33 -18.07 -13.48 11.44
CA TRP A 33 -17.05 -14.27 12.12
C TRP A 33 -15.88 -14.50 11.17
N PHE A 34 -14.67 -14.34 11.68
CA PHE A 34 -13.41 -14.57 10.97
C PHE A 34 -12.58 -15.58 11.74
N VAL A 35 -11.83 -16.38 11.00
CA VAL A 35 -10.76 -17.20 11.55
C VAL A 35 -9.46 -16.80 10.88
N SER A 36 -8.44 -16.50 11.68
CA SER A 36 -7.08 -16.28 11.20
C SER A 36 -6.20 -17.43 11.62
N ILE A 37 -5.82 -18.24 10.65
CA ILE A 37 -5.02 -19.45 10.80
C ILE A 37 -3.57 -19.10 10.45
N ALA A 38 -2.67 -19.22 11.43
CA ALA A 38 -1.24 -19.08 11.22
C ALA A 38 -0.68 -20.43 10.75
N VAL A 39 -0.04 -20.44 9.59
CA VAL A 39 0.53 -21.63 8.97
C VAL A 39 2.01 -21.40 8.77
N GLU A 40 2.82 -22.34 9.26
CA GLU A 40 4.25 -22.39 8.98
C GLU A 40 4.45 -22.92 7.56
N VAL A 41 5.06 -22.11 6.71
CA VAL A 41 5.36 -22.43 5.31
C VAL A 41 6.84 -22.21 5.05
N LYS A 42 7.45 -23.08 4.24
CA LYS A 42 8.76 -22.79 3.65
C LYS A 42 8.52 -21.77 2.54
N HIS A 43 9.00 -20.54 2.74
CA HIS A 43 8.95 -19.49 1.73
C HIS A 43 10.33 -19.29 1.14
N GLU A 44 10.51 -19.71 -0.11
CA GLU A 44 11.72 -19.39 -0.86
C GLU A 44 11.56 -17.98 -1.44
N ILE A 45 12.44 -17.07 -1.04
CA ILE A 45 12.42 -15.70 -1.54
C ILE A 45 12.92 -15.71 -2.99
N PRO A 46 12.09 -15.39 -3.98
CA PRO A 46 12.51 -15.42 -5.38
C PRO A 46 13.51 -14.29 -5.64
N THR A 47 14.39 -14.46 -6.64
CA THR A 47 15.20 -13.32 -7.11
C THR A 47 14.33 -12.38 -7.93
N HIS A 48 14.17 -11.15 -7.48
CA HIS A 48 13.39 -10.15 -8.19
C HIS A 48 14.15 -9.62 -9.42
N LYS A 49 13.51 -9.64 -10.60
CA LYS A 49 14.12 -9.20 -11.88
C LYS A 49 13.68 -7.80 -12.35
N GLY A 50 12.74 -7.18 -11.64
CA GLY A 50 12.29 -5.81 -11.93
C GLY A 50 13.33 -4.74 -11.61
N GLY A 51 13.13 -3.54 -12.16
CA GLY A 51 13.99 -2.38 -11.90
C GLY A 51 13.68 -1.67 -10.58
N SER A 52 14.07 -0.41 -10.49
CA SER A 52 13.73 0.49 -9.39
C SER A 52 12.50 1.34 -9.69
N VAL A 53 11.87 1.87 -8.63
CA VAL A 53 10.85 2.92 -8.73
C VAL A 53 10.89 3.79 -7.48
N GLY A 54 10.66 5.09 -7.63
CA GLY A 54 10.43 5.99 -6.51
C GLY A 54 8.95 6.29 -6.34
N ILE A 55 8.50 6.43 -5.10
CA ILE A 55 7.11 6.69 -4.75
C ILE A 55 7.02 7.97 -3.91
N ASP A 56 6.31 8.96 -4.44
CA ASP A 56 5.86 10.14 -3.70
C ASP A 56 4.44 9.89 -3.17
N LEU A 57 4.24 9.99 -1.85
CA LEU A 57 2.95 9.77 -1.20
C LEU A 57 2.25 11.09 -0.88
N GLY A 58 0.99 11.20 -1.31
CA GLY A 58 0.23 12.44 -1.20
C GLY A 58 -1.20 12.28 -0.68
N ILE A 59 -1.79 13.41 -0.29
CA ILE A 59 -3.18 13.47 0.15
C ILE A 59 -4.14 13.58 -1.05
N LYS A 60 -3.75 14.35 -2.07
CA LYS A 60 -4.56 14.57 -3.28
C LYS A 60 -4.53 13.34 -4.18
N THR A 61 -3.32 12.91 -4.53
CA THR A 61 -2.99 11.65 -5.20
C THR A 61 -2.33 10.76 -4.17
N LEU A 62 -2.79 9.52 -3.99
CA LEU A 62 -2.29 8.62 -2.94
C LEU A 62 -0.80 8.34 -3.13
N ALA A 63 -0.41 8.01 -4.37
CA ALA A 63 0.96 7.72 -4.75
C ALA A 63 1.22 8.17 -6.19
N THR A 64 2.35 8.83 -6.43
CA THR A 64 2.89 9.13 -7.75
C THR A 64 4.20 8.36 -7.91
N LEU A 65 4.33 7.60 -8.99
CA LEU A 65 5.52 6.80 -9.28
C LEU A 65 6.45 7.56 -10.22
N SER A 66 7.75 7.28 -10.16
CA SER A 66 8.76 7.86 -11.05
C SER A 66 8.54 7.51 -12.53
N ASN A 67 7.88 6.38 -12.81
CA ASN A 67 7.45 5.99 -14.17
C ASN A 67 6.25 6.81 -14.72
N GLY A 68 5.69 7.72 -13.91
CA GLY A 68 4.54 8.56 -14.26
C GLY A 68 3.17 7.98 -13.88
N GLU A 69 3.09 6.74 -13.41
CA GLU A 69 1.83 6.15 -12.94
C GLU A 69 1.35 6.84 -11.64
N LYS A 70 0.04 7.12 -11.56
CA LYS A 70 -0.59 7.78 -10.41
C LYS A 70 -1.71 6.92 -9.83
N PHE A 71 -1.69 6.72 -8.52
CA PHE A 71 -2.76 6.07 -7.77
C PHE A 71 -3.62 7.12 -7.08
N GLU A 72 -4.91 7.17 -7.40
CA GLU A 72 -5.82 8.15 -6.80
C GLU A 72 -6.18 7.82 -5.36
N ASN A 73 -6.30 8.87 -4.52
CA ASN A 73 -6.92 8.73 -3.21
C ASN A 73 -8.46 8.81 -3.36
N GLN A 74 -9.14 7.67 -3.24
CA GLN A 74 -10.59 7.59 -3.38
C GLN A 74 -11.37 8.23 -2.22
N LYS A 75 -10.71 8.60 -1.11
CA LYS A 75 -11.30 9.31 0.04
C LYS A 75 -12.57 8.63 0.58
N HIS A 76 -12.49 7.30 0.78
CA HIS A 76 -13.64 6.47 1.14
C HIS A 76 -14.35 6.94 2.41
N TYR A 77 -13.63 7.40 3.44
CA TYR A 77 -14.27 7.89 4.66
C TYR A 77 -15.02 9.19 4.39
N ARG A 78 -14.39 10.15 3.70
CA ARG A 78 -15.06 11.42 3.34
C ARG A 78 -16.35 11.19 2.56
N ARG A 79 -16.36 10.26 1.60
CA ARG A 79 -17.57 9.90 0.83
C ARG A 79 -18.68 9.29 1.69
N ASN A 80 -18.32 8.58 2.76
CA ASN A 80 -19.29 7.92 3.66
C ASN A 80 -19.58 8.74 4.93
N LEU A 81 -19.01 9.93 5.07
CA LEU A 81 -19.03 10.71 6.31
C LEU A 81 -20.44 11.07 6.77
N ALA A 82 -21.29 11.55 5.85
CA ALA A 82 -22.67 11.92 6.17
C ALA A 82 -23.46 10.73 6.73
N ARG A 83 -23.29 9.54 6.14
CA ARG A 83 -23.92 8.30 6.61
C ARG A 83 -23.41 7.91 8.00
N ILE A 84 -22.09 7.95 8.22
CA ILE A 84 -21.47 7.62 9.51
C ILE A 84 -21.94 8.60 10.59
N GLN A 85 -21.96 9.90 10.31
CA GLN A 85 -22.45 10.92 11.23
C GLN A 85 -23.93 10.75 11.54
N GLY A 86 -24.77 10.44 10.55
CA GLY A 86 -26.19 10.15 10.75
C GLY A 86 -26.40 8.94 11.67
N LEU A 87 -25.66 7.84 11.46
CA LEU A 87 -25.69 6.66 12.32
C LEU A 87 -25.18 6.94 13.74
N SER A 88 -24.11 7.73 13.87
CA SER A 88 -23.54 8.13 15.16
C SER A 88 -24.52 9.01 15.97
N LYS A 89 -25.11 10.04 15.35
CA LYS A 89 -26.18 10.85 15.97
C LYS A 89 -27.41 10.03 16.31
N GLY A 90 -27.75 9.06 15.45
CA GLY A 90 -28.85 8.14 15.70
C GLY A 90 -28.62 7.25 16.91
N LEU A 91 -27.38 6.81 17.11
CA LEU A 91 -26.95 5.99 18.25
C LEU A 91 -26.92 6.80 19.55
N SER A 92 -26.37 8.02 19.53
CA SER A 92 -26.24 8.86 20.74
C SER A 92 -27.58 9.26 21.36
N ARG A 93 -28.66 9.26 20.56
CA ARG A 93 -30.03 9.52 21.02
C ARG A 93 -30.72 8.28 21.62
N LYS A 94 -30.09 7.11 21.62
CA LYS A 94 -30.68 5.88 22.18
C LYS A 94 -30.15 5.64 23.58
N VAL A 95 -31.02 5.14 24.46
CA VAL A 95 -30.65 4.67 25.79
C VAL A 95 -29.63 3.54 25.64
N GLU A 96 -28.45 3.73 26.20
CA GLU A 96 -27.37 2.75 26.19
C GLU A 96 -27.84 1.39 26.73
N GLY A 97 -27.37 0.30 26.12
CA GLY A 97 -27.78 -1.05 26.47
C GLY A 97 -29.17 -1.49 25.97
N SER A 98 -30.03 -0.58 25.53
CA SER A 98 -31.34 -0.95 24.96
C SER A 98 -31.20 -1.77 23.68
N GLN A 99 -32.21 -2.58 23.33
CA GLN A 99 -32.20 -3.35 22.07
C GLN A 99 -32.04 -2.44 20.84
N ASN A 100 -32.65 -1.25 20.87
CA ASN A 100 -32.54 -0.27 19.80
C ASN A 100 -31.14 0.36 19.72
N TRP A 101 -30.46 0.53 20.85
CA TRP A 101 -29.06 0.96 20.89
C TRP A 101 -28.16 -0.09 20.23
N TRP A 102 -28.27 -1.36 20.62
CA TRP A 102 -27.49 -2.46 20.00
C TRP A 102 -27.73 -2.59 18.49
N LYS A 103 -28.99 -2.44 18.04
CA LYS A 103 -29.33 -2.43 16.61
C LYS A 103 -28.61 -1.29 15.86
N ASN A 104 -28.53 -0.09 16.43
CA ASN A 104 -27.86 1.05 15.81
C ASN A 104 -26.33 0.94 15.89
N ALA A 105 -25.79 0.46 17.01
CA ALA A 105 -24.36 0.21 17.19
C ALA A 105 -23.86 -0.78 16.12
N LYS A 106 -24.63 -1.86 15.85
CA LYS A 106 -24.32 -2.81 14.78
C LYS A 106 -24.34 -2.16 13.38
N LYS A 107 -25.29 -1.26 13.10
CA LYS A 107 -25.34 -0.52 11.83
C LYS A 107 -24.13 0.40 11.65
N LEU A 108 -23.74 1.12 12.71
CA LEU A 108 -22.58 2.00 12.72
C LEU A 108 -21.28 1.19 12.52
N ALA A 109 -21.11 0.08 13.25
CA ALA A 109 -19.98 -0.82 13.10
C ALA A 109 -19.85 -1.37 11.67
N LYS A 110 -20.96 -1.77 11.04
CA LYS A 110 -20.99 -2.20 9.64
C LYS A 110 -20.57 -1.10 8.66
N ALA A 111 -20.99 0.15 8.90
CA ALA A 111 -20.60 1.28 8.06
C ALA A 111 -19.08 1.55 8.15
N HIS A 112 -18.52 1.58 9.36
CA HIS A 112 -17.07 1.72 9.54
C HIS A 112 -16.29 0.56 8.93
N TYR A 113 -16.77 -0.68 9.13
CA TYR A 113 -16.12 -1.86 8.56
C TYR A 113 -16.05 -1.80 7.03
N ARG A 114 -17.15 -1.41 6.37
CA ARG A 114 -17.16 -1.25 4.90
C ARG A 114 -16.12 -0.24 4.42
N VAL A 115 -16.00 0.91 5.08
CA VAL A 115 -14.99 1.92 4.73
C VAL A 115 -13.58 1.38 4.93
N ALA A 116 -13.33 0.65 6.01
CA ALA A 116 -12.04 0.03 6.27
C ALA A 116 -11.68 -1.00 5.18
N CYS A 117 -12.61 -1.87 4.79
CA CYS A 117 -12.40 -2.84 3.70
C CYS A 117 -12.07 -2.15 2.37
N GLN A 118 -12.80 -1.09 2.01
CA GLN A 118 -12.56 -0.34 0.76
C GLN A 118 -11.18 0.32 0.75
N ARG A 119 -10.78 0.93 1.87
CA ARG A 119 -9.43 1.49 2.03
C ARG A 119 -8.38 0.39 1.89
N GLN A 120 -8.52 -0.71 2.62
CA GLN A 120 -7.58 -1.82 2.55
C GLN A 120 -7.45 -2.41 1.14
N ASP A 121 -8.56 -2.58 0.42
CA ASP A 121 -8.56 -3.10 -0.95
C ASP A 121 -7.71 -2.23 -1.89
N LEU A 122 -7.88 -0.90 -1.85
CA LEU A 122 -7.06 0.03 -2.63
C LEU A 122 -5.56 -0.10 -2.30
N LEU A 123 -5.22 -0.11 -1.01
CA LEU A 123 -3.83 -0.19 -0.58
C LEU A 123 -3.19 -1.53 -0.95
N HIS A 124 -3.93 -2.65 -0.79
CA HIS A 124 -3.43 -3.97 -1.14
C HIS A 124 -3.19 -4.08 -2.64
N LYS A 125 -4.13 -3.63 -3.48
CA LYS A 125 -3.98 -3.65 -4.94
C LYS A 125 -2.77 -2.82 -5.39
N MET A 126 -2.62 -1.61 -4.87
CA MET A 126 -1.49 -0.74 -5.20
C MET A 126 -0.17 -1.37 -4.75
N SER A 127 -0.04 -1.75 -3.48
CA SER A 127 1.21 -2.29 -2.94
C SER A 127 1.60 -3.62 -3.58
N THR A 128 0.65 -4.52 -3.86
CA THR A 128 0.94 -5.77 -4.58
C THR A 128 1.38 -5.49 -6.01
N LYS A 129 0.74 -4.55 -6.72
CA LYS A 129 1.16 -4.18 -8.08
C LYS A 129 2.60 -3.68 -8.11
N VAL A 130 2.94 -2.77 -7.20
CA VAL A 130 4.29 -2.20 -7.10
C VAL A 130 5.31 -3.27 -6.70
N ALA A 131 5.04 -4.04 -5.65
CA ALA A 131 5.98 -5.03 -5.12
C ALA A 131 6.28 -6.19 -6.09
N ARG A 132 5.38 -6.47 -7.04
CA ARG A 132 5.62 -7.45 -8.12
C ARG A 132 6.41 -6.90 -9.29
N ALA A 133 6.35 -5.58 -9.51
CA ALA A 133 6.91 -4.95 -10.69
C ALA A 133 8.36 -4.49 -10.47
N TYR A 134 8.73 -4.13 -9.24
CA TYR A 134 9.98 -3.44 -8.93
C TYR A 134 10.79 -4.16 -7.84
N ALA A 135 12.08 -4.38 -8.11
CA ALA A 135 13.00 -4.99 -7.15
C ALA A 135 13.43 -4.00 -6.07
N LEU A 136 13.49 -2.71 -6.40
CA LEU A 136 13.84 -1.65 -5.46
C LEU A 136 12.75 -0.59 -5.47
N ILE A 137 12.20 -0.28 -4.30
CA ILE A 137 11.19 0.75 -4.14
C ILE A 137 11.73 1.84 -3.21
N GLY A 138 11.95 3.03 -3.75
CA GLY A 138 12.22 4.24 -2.96
C GLY A 138 10.94 4.80 -2.36
N LEU A 139 10.94 5.08 -1.06
CA LEU A 139 9.80 5.66 -0.37
C LEU A 139 10.23 6.75 0.61
N GLU A 140 9.58 7.91 0.58
CA GLU A 140 9.86 8.99 1.54
C GLU A 140 9.37 8.63 2.96
N ASP A 141 10.19 8.90 3.98
CA ASP A 141 9.79 8.70 5.38
C ASP A 141 8.93 9.85 5.93
N LEU A 142 7.64 9.84 5.59
CA LEU A 142 6.69 10.85 6.07
C LEU A 142 6.49 10.82 7.60
N ASN A 143 6.49 11.99 8.25
CA ASN A 143 6.10 12.13 9.65
C ASN A 143 4.57 12.06 9.82
N VAL A 144 3.99 10.86 9.66
CA VAL A 144 2.54 10.63 9.73
C VAL A 144 1.95 11.09 11.06
N LYS A 145 2.67 10.89 12.18
CA LYS A 145 2.23 11.36 13.52
C LYS A 145 2.10 12.88 13.56
N GLY A 146 3.09 13.61 13.06
CA GLY A 146 3.04 15.07 12.96
C GLY A 146 1.93 15.56 12.03
N MET A 147 1.72 14.89 10.90
CA MET A 147 0.63 15.23 9.97
C MET A 147 -0.76 15.01 10.58
N LEU A 148 -0.93 13.99 11.41
CA LEU A 148 -2.17 13.71 12.14
C LEU A 148 -2.45 14.71 13.27
N ALA A 149 -1.42 15.37 13.82
CA ALA A 149 -1.59 16.43 14.81
C ALA A 149 -2.21 17.70 14.21
N ASN A 150 -2.08 17.91 12.89
CA ASN A 150 -2.76 18.99 12.20
C ASN A 150 -4.24 18.62 11.98
N HIS A 151 -5.13 19.17 12.82
CA HIS A 151 -6.56 18.89 12.77
C HIS A 151 -7.25 19.17 11.42
N CYS A 152 -6.73 20.10 10.62
CA CYS A 152 -7.26 20.41 9.29
C CYS A 152 -6.96 19.31 8.27
N LEU A 153 -5.83 18.60 8.44
CA LEU A 153 -5.36 17.55 7.52
C LEU A 153 -5.58 16.14 8.06
N ALA A 154 -5.78 15.98 9.37
CA ALA A 154 -5.85 14.69 10.06
C ALA A 154 -6.81 13.70 9.40
N GLN A 155 -7.99 14.15 8.98
CA GLN A 155 -8.96 13.28 8.30
C GLN A 155 -8.43 12.79 6.94
N ALA A 156 -7.84 13.67 6.15
CA ALA A 156 -7.36 13.34 4.82
C ALA A 156 -6.10 12.46 4.87
N VAL A 157 -5.23 12.70 5.86
CA VAL A 157 -4.06 11.86 6.18
C VAL A 157 -4.50 10.49 6.68
N SER A 158 -5.49 10.44 7.56
CA SER A 158 -6.07 9.19 8.03
C SER A 158 -6.64 8.38 6.87
N ASP A 159 -7.31 9.03 5.90
CA ASP A 159 -7.81 8.35 4.70
C ASP A 159 -6.70 7.79 3.82
N ALA A 160 -5.63 8.55 3.59
CA ALA A 160 -4.50 8.12 2.79
C ALA A 160 -3.70 6.96 3.42
N SER A 161 -3.77 6.79 4.75
CA SER A 161 -3.23 5.62 5.45
C SER A 161 -1.73 5.36 5.17
N PHE A 162 -0.91 6.39 5.09
CA PHE A 162 0.50 6.29 4.67
C PHE A 162 1.32 5.24 5.43
N PHE A 163 1.09 5.09 6.73
CA PHE A 163 1.73 4.04 7.53
C PHE A 163 1.40 2.63 7.00
N GLU A 164 0.15 2.39 6.63
CA GLU A 164 -0.29 1.09 6.11
C GLU A 164 0.28 0.85 4.72
N VAL A 165 0.40 1.87 3.87
CA VAL A 165 1.12 1.77 2.58
C VAL A 165 2.56 1.31 2.79
N LYS A 166 3.30 2.02 3.67
CA LYS A 166 4.69 1.68 4.00
C LYS A 166 4.80 0.25 4.53
N ARG A 167 3.95 -0.12 5.49
CA ARG A 167 3.91 -1.47 6.06
C ARG A 167 3.68 -2.54 4.99
N GLN A 168 2.72 -2.30 4.10
CA GLN A 168 2.39 -3.24 3.03
C GLN A 168 3.50 -3.38 1.99
N LEU A 169 4.11 -2.28 1.56
CA LEU A 169 5.23 -2.33 0.64
C LEU A 169 6.41 -3.10 1.26
N LEU A 170 6.76 -2.84 2.53
CA LEU A 170 7.86 -3.54 3.21
C LEU A 170 7.70 -5.06 3.16
N TYR A 171 6.60 -5.60 3.68
CA TYR A 171 6.46 -7.06 3.74
C TYR A 171 6.25 -7.69 2.35
N LYS A 172 5.55 -7.01 1.41
CA LYS A 172 5.30 -7.59 0.08
C LYS A 172 6.55 -7.58 -0.77
N SER A 173 7.34 -6.52 -0.71
CA SER A 173 8.61 -6.45 -1.43
C SER A 173 9.53 -7.59 -0.98
N GLU A 174 9.65 -7.83 0.33
CA GLU A 174 10.40 -8.98 0.85
C GLU A 174 9.84 -10.32 0.34
N GLN A 175 8.51 -10.48 0.27
CA GLN A 175 7.89 -11.70 -0.26
C GLN A 175 8.24 -11.98 -1.72
N TYR A 176 8.39 -10.94 -2.55
CA TYR A 176 8.81 -11.06 -3.95
C TYR A 176 10.34 -10.93 -4.14
N GLY A 177 11.11 -10.85 -3.06
CA GLY A 177 12.57 -10.70 -3.08
C GLY A 177 13.07 -9.35 -3.60
N GLY A 178 12.22 -8.33 -3.53
CA GLY A 178 12.60 -6.94 -3.65
C GLY A 178 12.89 -6.31 -2.28
N SER A 179 13.19 -5.02 -2.28
CA SER A 179 13.49 -4.22 -1.09
C SER A 179 12.84 -2.84 -1.17
N VAL A 180 12.58 -2.26 0.01
CA VAL A 180 12.09 -0.88 0.13
C VAL A 180 13.17 -0.04 0.79
N GLN A 181 13.67 0.96 0.09
CA GLN A 181 14.64 1.91 0.61
C GLN A 181 13.95 3.19 1.06
N LEU A 182 14.06 3.49 2.35
CA LEU A 182 13.51 4.72 2.90
C LEU A 182 14.44 5.90 2.62
N VAL A 183 13.86 6.96 2.07
CA VAL A 183 14.52 8.25 1.84
C VAL A 183 14.22 9.17 3.02
N ASP A 184 15.22 9.98 3.38
CA ASP A 184 15.09 10.90 4.52
C ASP A 184 14.04 11.97 4.20
N ARG A 185 13.22 12.32 5.18
CA ARG A 185 12.18 13.35 5.06
C ARG A 185 12.71 14.76 4.78
N TRP A 186 13.97 15.03 5.15
CA TRP A 186 14.63 16.30 4.93
C TRP A 186 15.28 16.39 3.55
N PHE A 187 15.28 15.28 2.80
CA PHE A 187 15.75 15.28 1.43
C PHE A 187 14.82 16.15 0.57
N PRO A 188 15.34 17.17 -0.14
CA PRO A 188 14.53 18.12 -0.90
C PRO A 188 14.02 17.52 -2.23
N SER A 189 13.34 16.36 -2.19
CA SER A 189 12.86 15.60 -3.34
C SER A 189 12.05 16.46 -4.32
N SER A 190 11.07 17.21 -3.80
CA SER A 190 10.19 18.05 -4.62
C SER A 190 10.82 19.34 -5.14
N LYS A 191 11.92 19.80 -4.53
CA LYS A 191 12.62 21.06 -4.85
C LYS A 191 13.83 20.88 -5.78
N THR A 192 14.37 19.67 -5.82
CA THR A 192 15.59 19.36 -6.59
C THR A 192 15.22 18.95 -8.00
N CYS A 193 15.78 19.61 -9.00
CA CYS A 193 15.62 19.25 -10.40
C CYS A 193 16.27 17.89 -10.67
N HIS A 194 15.50 16.90 -11.11
CA HIS A 194 16.06 15.58 -11.45
C HIS A 194 17.01 15.59 -12.66
N ALA A 195 16.95 16.64 -13.51
CA ALA A 195 17.77 16.71 -14.72
C ALA A 195 19.17 17.30 -14.46
N CYS A 196 19.30 18.30 -13.57
CA CYS A 196 20.56 19.00 -13.32
C CYS A 196 20.98 19.10 -11.85
N GLY A 197 20.13 18.71 -10.90
CA GLY A 197 20.43 18.77 -9.47
C GLY A 197 20.24 20.14 -8.81
N TRP A 198 19.84 21.18 -9.56
CA TRP A 198 19.54 22.50 -8.98
C TRP A 198 18.37 22.43 -7.99
N VAL A 199 18.51 23.11 -6.85
CA VAL A 199 17.49 23.14 -5.80
C VAL A 199 16.75 24.48 -5.81
N LYS A 200 15.44 24.43 -6.01
CA LYS A 200 14.57 25.60 -5.91
C LYS A 200 14.17 25.85 -4.45
N GLU A 201 14.78 26.83 -3.79
CA GLU A 201 14.59 27.07 -2.35
C GLU A 201 13.18 27.56 -1.99
N ASP A 202 12.59 28.41 -2.84
CA ASP A 202 11.33 29.13 -2.65
C ASP A 202 10.07 28.37 -3.10
N LEU A 203 10.20 27.09 -3.46
CA LEU A 203 9.06 26.27 -3.90
C LEU A 203 8.05 26.03 -2.77
N THR A 204 6.78 26.35 -3.03
CA THR A 204 5.67 26.20 -2.08
C THR A 204 4.80 24.98 -2.38
N LEU A 205 3.86 24.65 -1.47
CA LEU A 205 2.88 23.58 -1.70
C LEU A 205 1.86 23.89 -2.81
N ALA A 206 1.69 25.17 -3.15
CA ALA A 206 0.77 25.62 -4.19
C ALA A 206 1.37 25.45 -5.60
N ASP A 207 2.70 25.48 -5.70
CA ASP A 207 3.44 25.35 -6.95
C ASP A 207 3.45 23.89 -7.41
N ARG A 208 2.46 23.52 -8.22
CA ARG A 208 2.34 22.15 -8.76
C ARG A 208 3.20 21.92 -9.98
N VAL A 209 3.47 22.98 -10.74
CA VAL A 209 4.35 22.94 -11.91
C VAL A 209 5.36 24.06 -11.76
N TRP A 210 6.63 23.76 -12.00
CA TRP A 210 7.71 24.74 -11.95
C TRP A 210 8.76 24.45 -13.03
N MET A 211 9.47 25.48 -13.47
CA MET A 211 10.56 25.37 -14.44
C MET A 211 11.90 25.53 -13.74
N CYS A 212 12.86 24.67 -14.06
CA CYS A 212 14.23 24.81 -13.56
C CYS A 212 14.93 26.02 -14.18
N GLU A 213 15.56 26.85 -13.35
CA GLU A 213 16.27 28.06 -13.81
C GLU A 213 17.62 27.75 -14.48
N GLN A 214 18.19 26.56 -14.24
CA GLN A 214 19.48 26.16 -14.82
C GLN A 214 19.35 25.40 -16.14
N CYS A 215 18.41 24.46 -16.24
CA CYS A 215 18.25 23.60 -17.42
C CYS A 215 16.91 23.75 -18.15
N SER A 216 16.05 24.66 -17.69
CA SER A 216 14.74 24.97 -18.28
C SER A 216 13.75 23.80 -18.34
N THR A 217 14.04 22.67 -17.69
CA THR A 217 13.11 21.54 -17.61
C THR A 217 11.87 21.92 -16.80
N VAL A 218 10.70 21.55 -17.30
CA VAL A 218 9.41 21.75 -16.62
C VAL A 218 9.08 20.51 -15.80
N HIS A 219 8.74 20.71 -14.53
CA HIS A 219 8.49 19.65 -13.56
C HIS A 219 7.04 19.69 -13.06
N ASP A 220 6.33 18.56 -13.14
CA ASP A 220 5.24 18.26 -12.21
C ASP A 220 5.87 17.92 -10.85
N ARG A 221 5.47 18.64 -9.80
CA ARG A 221 6.13 18.59 -8.50
C ARG A 221 6.15 17.19 -7.89
N ASP A 222 5.01 16.50 -7.93
CA ASP A 222 4.83 15.18 -7.32
C ASP A 222 5.61 14.12 -8.15
N TRP A 223 5.61 14.21 -9.48
CA TRP A 223 6.40 13.31 -10.34
C TRP A 223 7.91 13.52 -10.20
N ASN A 224 8.37 14.77 -10.15
CA ASN A 224 9.78 15.09 -9.92
C ASN A 224 10.24 14.58 -8.55
N ALA A 225 9.41 14.74 -7.51
CA ALA A 225 9.70 14.18 -6.19
C ALA A 225 9.88 12.66 -6.25
N ALA A 226 9.01 11.95 -6.97
CA ALA A 226 9.12 10.51 -7.14
C ALA A 226 10.43 10.10 -7.84
N ILE A 227 10.85 10.80 -8.89
CA ILE A 227 12.14 10.55 -9.56
C ILE A 227 13.32 10.78 -8.59
N MET A 228 13.33 11.91 -7.88
CA MET A 228 14.39 12.21 -6.93
C MET A 228 14.46 11.18 -5.78
N VAL A 229 13.32 10.68 -5.31
CA VAL A 229 13.24 9.59 -4.32
C VAL A 229 13.84 8.30 -4.88
N GLU A 230 13.61 7.98 -6.15
CA GLU A 230 14.24 6.82 -6.80
C GLU A 230 15.76 6.96 -6.86
N ILE A 231 16.25 8.12 -7.32
CA ILE A 231 17.69 8.42 -7.42
C ILE A 231 18.36 8.29 -6.04
N GLU A 232 17.75 8.88 -5.02
CA GLU A 232 18.29 8.84 -3.65
C GLU A 232 18.20 7.43 -3.03
N ALA A 233 17.17 6.66 -3.37
CA ALA A 233 17.08 5.26 -2.97
C ALA A 233 18.21 4.43 -3.59
N LEU A 234 18.43 4.54 -4.90
CA LEU A 234 19.53 3.88 -5.60
C LEU A 234 20.89 4.24 -5.01
N ARG A 235 21.11 5.52 -4.68
CA ARG A 235 22.35 6.00 -4.05
C ARG A 235 22.63 5.36 -2.68
N LYS A 236 21.57 5.01 -1.93
CA LYS A 236 21.67 4.43 -0.59
C LYS A 236 21.83 2.92 -0.58
N VAL A 237 21.55 2.24 -1.69
CA VAL A 237 21.76 0.80 -1.79
C VAL A 237 23.27 0.54 -1.98
N PRO A 238 23.93 -0.24 -1.11
CA PRO A 238 25.30 -0.67 -1.38
C PRO A 238 25.29 -1.55 -2.63
N ASP A 239 26.19 -1.27 -3.59
CA ASP A 239 26.27 -1.83 -4.95
C ASP A 239 25.60 -3.20 -5.12
N VAL A 240 24.34 -3.18 -5.56
CA VAL A 240 23.71 -4.33 -6.22
C VAL A 240 24.17 -4.26 -7.67
N PRO A 241 24.77 -5.33 -8.25
CA PRO A 241 25.31 -5.25 -9.60
C PRO A 241 24.21 -4.84 -10.58
N PRO A 242 24.50 -3.90 -11.50
CA PRO A 242 23.51 -3.44 -12.46
C PRO A 242 23.09 -4.65 -13.29
N VAL A 243 21.82 -5.05 -13.18
CA VAL A 243 21.22 -5.97 -14.13
C VAL A 243 21.26 -5.26 -15.47
N ALA A 244 22.22 -5.66 -16.28
CA ALA A 244 22.44 -5.12 -17.62
C ALA A 244 21.10 -5.09 -18.36
N SER A 245 20.73 -3.92 -18.85
CA SER A 245 19.76 -3.77 -19.91
C SER A 245 20.29 -4.49 -21.13
N SER A 246 20.05 -5.80 -21.23
CA SER A 246 20.35 -6.52 -22.46
C SER A 246 19.24 -6.20 -23.45
N GLU A 247 19.51 -5.22 -24.32
CA GLU A 247 19.06 -5.29 -25.71
C GLU A 247 19.36 -6.70 -26.21
N ARG A 248 18.32 -7.46 -26.59
CA ARG A 248 18.50 -8.67 -27.39
C ARG A 248 17.73 -8.52 -28.68
N THR A 249 18.53 -8.34 -29.73
CA THR A 249 18.24 -8.67 -31.12
C THR A 249 17.55 -10.02 -31.21
N ILE A 250 16.41 -10.03 -31.88
CA ILE A 250 15.64 -11.24 -32.20
C ILE A 250 16.44 -12.04 -33.23
N ALA A 251 16.77 -13.28 -32.90
CA ALA A 251 17.25 -14.28 -33.85
C ALA A 251 16.37 -15.54 -33.73
N CYS A 252 15.75 -15.91 -34.84
CA CYS A 252 14.85 -17.03 -35.03
C CYS A 252 15.53 -18.40 -34.75
N GLY A 253 14.75 -19.35 -34.23
CA GLY A 253 15.09 -20.76 -34.15
C GLY A 253 13.88 -21.60 -33.75
N ALA A 254 13.59 -22.62 -34.54
CA ALA A 254 12.33 -23.36 -34.61
C ALA A 254 12.08 -24.39 -33.49
N GLU A 255 10.79 -24.69 -33.30
CA GLU A 255 10.13 -25.92 -32.82
C GLU A 255 10.72 -26.75 -31.66
N ARG A 256 9.95 -26.90 -30.57
CA ARG A 256 9.31 -28.17 -30.17
C ARG A 256 8.41 -28.03 -28.93
N SER A 257 7.47 -28.97 -28.88
CA SER A 257 6.31 -29.17 -28.02
C SER A 257 6.59 -29.67 -26.58
N GLY A 258 5.74 -29.31 -25.63
CA GLY A 258 5.64 -29.96 -24.30
C GLY A 258 4.85 -29.14 -23.25
N PRO A 259 4.06 -29.76 -22.34
CA PRO A 259 2.86 -29.14 -21.77
C PRO A 259 3.00 -28.55 -20.34
N ALA A 260 2.03 -27.68 -20.01
CA ALA A 260 1.41 -27.42 -18.70
C ALA A 260 2.30 -27.04 -17.49
N MET A 261 2.05 -25.86 -16.91
CA MET A 261 1.80 -25.71 -15.46
C MET A 261 0.97 -24.44 -15.23
N GLY A 262 -0.17 -24.60 -14.56
CA GLY A 262 -1.07 -23.51 -14.21
C GLY A 262 -0.42 -22.54 -13.24
N GLU A 263 -0.60 -21.25 -13.52
CA GLU A 263 -0.16 -20.15 -12.67
C GLU A 263 -0.90 -20.21 -11.32
N THR A 264 -0.22 -20.61 -10.26
CA THR A 264 -0.69 -20.41 -8.89
C THR A 264 -0.67 -18.92 -8.59
N VAL A 265 -1.87 -18.32 -8.65
CA VAL A 265 -2.13 -16.95 -8.24
C VAL A 265 -1.88 -16.82 -6.73
N CYS A 266 -0.75 -16.22 -6.35
CA CYS A 266 -0.49 -15.83 -4.96
C CYS A 266 -1.42 -14.68 -4.56
N CYS A 267 -2.58 -14.99 -3.98
CA CYS A 267 -3.46 -14.02 -3.33
C CYS A 267 -3.08 -13.90 -1.84
N GLU A 268 -2.41 -12.80 -1.51
CA GLU A 268 -1.79 -12.53 -0.21
C GLU A 268 -2.77 -12.43 0.97
N ALA A 269 -2.33 -12.90 2.12
CA ALA A 269 -3.01 -12.74 3.41
C ALA A 269 -2.48 -11.49 4.13
N GLY A 270 -3.39 -10.66 4.63
CA GLY A 270 -3.02 -9.55 5.52
C GLY A 270 -2.44 -10.10 6.83
N THR A 271 -1.21 -9.72 7.14
CA THR A 271 -0.56 -10.02 8.42
C THR A 271 -1.35 -9.40 9.56
N LYS A 272 -1.69 -10.26 10.55
CA LYS A 272 -2.39 -9.94 11.80
C LYS A 272 -1.82 -8.67 12.44
N VAL A 273 -2.74 -7.75 12.73
CA VAL A 273 -2.58 -6.61 13.61
C VAL A 273 -2.69 -7.13 15.04
N LEU A 274 -1.65 -6.91 15.86
CA LEU A 274 -1.81 -6.71 17.30
C LEU A 274 -1.97 -5.21 17.54
#